data_AF-A0A534SP48-F1
#
_entry.id   AF-A0A534SP48-F1
#
_cell.length_a   1.000
_cell.length_b   1.000
_cell.length_c   1.000
_cell.angle_alpha   90.00
_cell.angle_beta   90.00
_cell.angle_gamma   90.00
#
_symmetry.space_group_name_H-M   'P 1'
#
loop_
_entity.id
_entity.type
_entity.pdbx_description
1 polymer ?
#
loop_
_entity_poly.entity_id
_entity_poly.type
_entity_poly.pdbx_seq_one_letter_code
_entity_poly.pdbx_strand_id
1 'polypeptide(L)'
;MKEKMGHLFRLEGKKQDAVKDAVAGEIVAAAKFKDIATGDTLSDEKAPIRYAGAAHFSPNISFALEPKSKADEDKLPQGLHRMMEEDQTIEMHRDEETRDFILAGMGQQHIEIIVEKLKRKYGAEVILKAPKVPYKETIRGSASAQGRLKKQTGGRGQFGDTWLKVEPLPPGKGFEFVDQIVGGAIPRNYIPAVEKGVREAMGGGYLAGYQMVDVRVTLYDGSYHDVDSSDMAFKIAA
;
A
#
# COMPACT_ATOMS: atom_id res chain seq x y z
N MET A 1 -6.41 27.41 -12.44
CA MET A 1 -5.22 27.23 -13.29
C MET A 1 -5.50 27.86 -14.64
N LYS A 2 -4.52 28.43 -15.34
CA LYS A 2 -4.74 28.97 -16.70
C LYS A 2 -4.36 27.91 -17.72
N GLU A 3 -5.28 27.57 -18.59
CA GLU A 3 -5.09 26.59 -19.65
C GLU A 3 -5.26 27.22 -21.03
N LYS A 4 -4.49 26.76 -22.01
CA LYS A 4 -4.59 27.28 -23.39
C LYS A 4 -5.55 26.39 -24.18
N MET A 5 -6.67 26.97 -24.58
CA MET A 5 -7.68 26.26 -25.37
C MET A 5 -7.11 25.83 -26.73
N GLY A 6 -7.21 24.54 -27.03
CA GLY A 6 -6.82 23.97 -28.32
C GLY A 6 -7.95 24.05 -29.35
N HIS A 7 -7.86 23.21 -30.38
CA HIS A 7 -8.91 23.11 -31.39
C HIS A 7 -10.19 22.50 -30.81
N LEU A 8 -11.32 23.05 -31.23
CA LEU A 8 -12.65 22.56 -30.92
C LEU A 8 -13.17 21.66 -32.04
N PHE A 9 -13.87 20.61 -31.64
CA PHE A 9 -14.47 19.65 -32.54
C PHE A 9 -15.91 19.36 -32.14
N ARG A 10 -16.79 19.30 -33.13
CA ARG A 10 -18.11 18.71 -32.98
C ARG A 10 -18.03 17.26 -33.43
N LEU A 11 -18.44 16.35 -32.55
CA LEU A 11 -18.38 14.90 -32.79
C LEU A 11 -19.78 14.38 -33.10
N GLU A 12 -19.98 13.88 -34.31
CA GLU A 12 -21.23 13.26 -34.76
C GLU A 12 -20.97 11.80 -35.18
N GLY A 13 -20.91 10.92 -34.18
CA GLY A 13 -20.58 9.51 -34.38
C GLY A 13 -19.17 9.33 -34.94
N LYS A 14 -19.06 9.05 -36.25
CA LYS A 14 -17.77 8.90 -36.95
C LYS A 14 -17.29 10.20 -37.61
N LYS A 15 -18.14 11.23 -37.69
CA LYS A 15 -17.76 12.53 -38.27
C LYS A 15 -17.16 13.41 -37.20
N GLN A 16 -16.07 14.09 -37.56
CA GLN A 16 -15.37 15.04 -36.71
C GLN A 16 -15.21 16.35 -37.48
N ASP A 17 -15.98 17.35 -37.10
CA ASP A 17 -15.98 18.66 -37.74
C ASP A 17 -15.26 19.67 -36.85
N ALA A 18 -14.24 20.33 -37.40
CA ALA A 18 -13.52 21.38 -36.68
C ALA A 18 -14.37 22.65 -36.63
N VAL A 19 -14.62 23.17 -35.43
CA VAL A 19 -15.39 24.39 -35.19
C VAL A 19 -14.51 25.48 -34.59
N LYS A 20 -14.86 26.75 -34.82
CA LYS A 20 -14.10 27.90 -34.31
C LYS A 20 -14.55 28.31 -32.91
N ASP A 21 -15.83 28.10 -32.64
CA ASP A 21 -16.54 28.54 -31.44
C ASP A 21 -17.59 27.49 -31.04
N ALA A 22 -18.02 27.58 -29.78
CA ALA A 22 -19.09 26.79 -29.21
C ALA A 22 -19.97 27.73 -28.37
N VAL A 23 -21.29 27.57 -28.46
CA VAL A 23 -22.24 28.42 -27.72
C VAL A 23 -22.76 27.71 -26.47
N ALA A 24 -23.39 28.47 -25.56
CA ALA A 24 -23.94 27.91 -24.33
C ALA A 24 -24.94 26.79 -24.60
N GLY A 25 -24.77 25.65 -23.93
CA GLY A 25 -25.59 24.45 -24.09
C GLY A 25 -25.07 23.45 -25.13
N GLU A 26 -24.05 23.79 -25.92
CA GLU A 26 -23.42 22.84 -26.83
C GLU A 26 -22.42 21.92 -26.11
N ILE A 27 -22.34 20.67 -26.58
CA ILE A 27 -21.32 19.70 -26.15
C ILE A 27 -20.29 19.59 -27.27
N VAL A 28 -19.04 19.93 -26.97
CA VAL A 28 -17.91 19.88 -27.91
C VAL A 28 -16.73 19.13 -27.31
N ALA A 29 -15.90 18.55 -28.16
CA ALA A 29 -14.61 18.00 -27.77
C ALA A 29 -13.53 19.06 -27.97
N ALA A 30 -12.70 19.26 -26.95
CA ALA A 30 -11.60 20.20 -26.97
C ALA A 30 -10.29 19.43 -26.71
N ALA A 31 -9.30 19.63 -27.57
CA ALA A 31 -8.05 18.86 -27.53
C ALA A 31 -6.88 19.68 -26.96
N LYS A 32 -5.81 18.98 -26.55
CA LYS A 32 -4.51 19.54 -26.14
C LYS A 32 -4.49 20.30 -24.80
N PHE A 33 -5.34 19.93 -23.86
CA PHE A 33 -5.17 20.35 -22.47
C PHE A 33 -4.07 19.53 -21.79
N LYS A 34 -3.38 20.14 -20.83
CA LYS A 34 -2.32 19.46 -20.06
C LYS A 34 -2.87 18.94 -18.74
N ASP A 35 -3.56 19.81 -18.01
CA ASP A 35 -3.89 19.60 -16.60
C ASP A 35 -5.41 19.69 -16.36
N ILE A 36 -6.21 19.10 -17.26
CA ILE A 36 -7.68 19.02 -17.11
C ILE A 36 -8.09 17.56 -16.94
N ALA A 37 -8.91 17.30 -15.92
CA ALA A 37 -9.51 16.01 -15.65
C ALA A 37 -11.04 16.03 -15.81
N THR A 38 -11.63 14.83 -15.81
CA THR A 38 -13.08 14.66 -15.81
C THR A 38 -13.70 15.36 -14.58
N GLY A 39 -14.71 16.19 -14.81
CA GLY A 39 -15.43 16.92 -13.75
C GLY A 39 -14.89 18.33 -13.45
N ASP A 40 -13.81 18.76 -14.09
CA ASP A 40 -13.30 20.12 -13.93
C ASP A 40 -14.21 21.17 -14.59
N THR A 41 -14.25 22.36 -13.99
CA THR A 41 -14.96 23.53 -14.54
C THR A 41 -13.98 24.44 -15.27
N LEU A 42 -14.25 24.72 -16.55
CA LEU A 42 -13.58 25.77 -17.31
C LEU A 42 -14.41 27.05 -17.30
N SER A 43 -13.78 28.17 -16.94
CA SER A 43 -14.43 29.48 -16.86
C SER A 43 -13.56 30.57 -17.50
N ASP A 44 -14.16 31.73 -17.78
CA ASP A 44 -13.43 32.92 -18.18
C ASP A 44 -12.48 33.38 -17.06
N GLU A 45 -11.31 33.93 -17.42
CA GLU A 45 -10.31 34.38 -16.46
C GLU A 45 -10.81 35.56 -15.59
N LYS A 46 -11.66 36.42 -16.15
CA LYS A 46 -12.21 37.61 -15.48
C LYS A 46 -13.44 37.30 -14.64
N ALA A 47 -14.07 36.16 -14.85
CA ALA A 47 -15.27 35.72 -14.14
C ALA A 47 -15.14 34.24 -13.72
N PRO A 48 -14.25 33.93 -12.76
CA PRO A 48 -14.04 32.57 -12.32
C PRO A 48 -15.29 32.02 -11.65
N ILE A 49 -15.75 30.86 -12.11
CA ILE A 49 -16.84 30.11 -11.50
C ILE A 49 -16.41 28.64 -11.38
N ARG A 50 -16.85 27.99 -10.30
CA ARG A 50 -16.65 26.56 -10.08
C ARG A 50 -18.00 25.92 -9.85
N TYR A 51 -18.37 24.97 -10.71
CA TYR A 51 -19.54 24.15 -10.48
C TYR A 51 -19.21 23.01 -9.53
N ALA A 52 -20.25 22.49 -8.86
CA ALA A 52 -20.11 21.24 -8.12
C ALA A 52 -19.81 20.11 -9.13
N GLY A 53 -18.83 19.26 -8.78
CA GLY A 53 -18.52 18.09 -9.58
C GLY A 53 -19.67 17.07 -9.59
N ALA A 54 -19.58 16.10 -10.47
CA ALA A 54 -20.48 14.95 -10.44
C ALA A 54 -20.37 14.21 -9.10
N ALA A 55 -21.44 13.52 -8.69
CA ALA A 55 -21.42 12.69 -7.51
C ALA A 55 -20.32 11.61 -7.65
N HIS A 56 -19.44 11.52 -6.66
CA HIS A 56 -18.44 10.47 -6.62
C HIS A 56 -19.11 9.17 -6.15
N PHE A 57 -18.91 8.09 -6.90
CA PHE A 57 -19.41 6.77 -6.55
C PHE A 57 -18.23 5.91 -6.14
N SER A 58 -18.25 5.46 -4.89
CA SER A 58 -17.25 4.51 -4.41
C SER A 58 -17.47 3.14 -5.05
N PRO A 59 -16.40 2.44 -5.43
CA PRO A 59 -16.50 1.10 -5.99
C PRO A 59 -17.09 0.11 -4.97
N ASN A 60 -17.89 -0.84 -5.46
CA ASN A 60 -18.63 -1.80 -4.62
C ASN A 60 -18.01 -3.20 -4.59
N ILE A 61 -17.19 -3.55 -5.58
CA ILE A 61 -16.54 -4.87 -5.68
C ILE A 61 -15.09 -4.71 -6.12
N SER A 62 -14.24 -5.61 -5.65
CA SER A 62 -12.81 -5.66 -5.97
C SER A 62 -12.38 -7.04 -6.43
N PHE A 63 -11.47 -7.09 -7.41
CA PHE A 63 -10.82 -8.30 -7.89
C PHE A 63 -9.31 -8.15 -7.88
N ALA A 64 -8.60 -9.24 -7.61
CA ALA A 64 -7.18 -9.32 -7.87
C ALA A 64 -6.95 -9.53 -9.37
N LEU A 65 -6.00 -8.79 -9.92
CA LEU A 65 -5.54 -8.92 -11.30
C LEU A 65 -4.23 -9.69 -11.31
N GLU A 66 -4.24 -10.84 -11.99
CA GLU A 66 -3.03 -11.62 -12.24
C GLU A 66 -2.59 -11.43 -13.69
N PRO A 67 -1.44 -10.77 -13.95
CA PRO A 67 -0.88 -10.65 -15.29
C PRO A 67 -0.51 -12.03 -15.84
N LYS A 68 -0.77 -12.28 -17.13
CA LYS A 68 -0.40 -13.56 -17.77
C LYS A 68 1.11 -13.67 -18.03
N SER A 69 1.81 -12.54 -18.14
CA SER A 69 3.25 -12.48 -18.36
C SER A 69 3.87 -11.29 -17.64
N LYS A 70 5.19 -11.31 -17.44
CA LYS A 70 5.94 -10.15 -16.89
C LYS A 70 5.77 -8.89 -17.74
N ALA A 71 5.67 -9.05 -19.06
CA ALA A 71 5.45 -7.91 -19.96
C ALA A 71 4.05 -7.30 -19.79
N ASP A 72 3.06 -8.08 -19.33
CA ASP A 72 1.73 -7.58 -18.99
C ASP A 72 1.75 -6.88 -17.62
N GLU A 73 2.53 -7.39 -16.66
CA GLU A 73 2.72 -6.80 -15.32
C GLU A 73 3.26 -5.37 -15.42
N ASP A 74 4.23 -5.11 -16.31
CA ASP A 74 4.80 -3.77 -16.51
C ASP A 74 3.80 -2.78 -17.15
N LYS A 75 2.90 -3.26 -18.01
CA LYS A 75 1.92 -2.43 -18.74
C LYS A 75 0.66 -2.15 -17.94
N LEU A 76 0.30 -3.06 -17.04
CA LEU A 76 -0.96 -3.03 -16.28
C LEU A 76 -1.14 -1.71 -15.51
N PRO A 77 -0.16 -1.23 -14.69
CA PRO A 77 -0.33 0.00 -13.93
C PRO A 77 -0.55 1.22 -14.82
N GLN A 78 0.20 1.32 -15.92
CA GLN A 78 0.10 2.44 -16.85
C GLN A 78 -1.24 2.45 -17.59
N GLY A 79 -1.73 1.28 -18.02
CA GLY A 79 -3.01 1.16 -18.69
C GLY A 79 -4.18 1.52 -17.77
N LEU A 80 -4.18 1.01 -16.54
CA LEU A 80 -5.22 1.29 -15.56
C LEU A 80 -5.22 2.76 -15.11
N HIS A 81 -4.05 3.39 -14.91
CA HIS A 81 -3.99 4.81 -14.55
C HIS A 81 -4.69 5.70 -15.60
N ARG A 82 -4.45 5.44 -16.89
CA ARG A 82 -5.13 6.16 -17.97
C ARG A 82 -6.63 5.89 -18.00
N MET A 83 -7.06 4.69 -17.61
CA MET A 83 -8.49 4.40 -17.48
C MET A 83 -9.13 5.09 -16.30
N MET A 84 -8.42 5.25 -15.17
CA MET A 84 -8.92 5.98 -13.99
C MET A 84 -9.11 7.48 -14.27
N GLU A 85 -8.34 8.04 -15.21
CA GLU A 85 -8.55 9.40 -15.71
C GLU A 85 -9.84 9.51 -16.56
N GLU A 86 -10.14 8.47 -17.36
CA GLU A 86 -11.37 8.37 -18.17
C GLU A 86 -12.62 8.05 -17.32
N ASP A 87 -12.47 7.19 -16.30
CA ASP A 87 -13.54 6.65 -15.46
C ASP A 87 -13.21 6.79 -13.98
N GLN A 88 -13.84 7.75 -13.31
CA GLN A 88 -13.63 8.04 -11.89
C GLN A 88 -14.31 7.05 -10.93
N THR A 89 -14.96 6.00 -11.44
CA THR A 89 -15.64 4.97 -10.64
C THR A 89 -14.82 3.69 -10.49
N ILE A 90 -13.59 3.69 -11.02
CA ILE A 90 -12.62 2.62 -10.79
C ILE A 90 -11.48 3.10 -9.90
N GLU A 91 -11.01 2.20 -9.05
CA GLU A 91 -9.86 2.42 -8.20
C GLU A 91 -8.90 1.26 -8.32
N MET A 92 -7.61 1.54 -8.31
CA MET A 92 -6.58 0.51 -8.31
C MET A 92 -5.56 0.81 -7.22
N HIS A 93 -5.20 -0.23 -6.48
CA HIS A 93 -4.06 -0.21 -5.57
C HIS A 93 -3.32 -1.54 -5.65
N ARG A 94 -2.08 -1.55 -5.19
CA ARG A 94 -1.32 -2.78 -4.99
C ARG A 94 -1.36 -3.13 -3.51
N ASP A 95 -1.81 -4.32 -3.19
CA ASP A 95 -1.85 -4.79 -1.81
C ASP A 95 -0.42 -5.11 -1.35
N GLU A 96 0.03 -4.54 -0.23
CA GLU A 96 1.43 -4.66 0.21
C GLU A 96 1.78 -6.06 0.73
N GLU A 97 0.80 -6.77 1.32
CA GLU A 97 1.00 -8.08 1.94
C GLU A 97 0.99 -9.19 0.90
N THR A 98 0.01 -9.17 -0.01
CA THR A 98 -0.18 -10.19 -1.06
C THR A 98 0.58 -9.87 -2.35
N ARG A 99 0.99 -8.59 -2.53
CA ARG A 99 1.63 -8.03 -3.73
C ARG A 99 0.79 -8.08 -4.99
N ASP A 100 -0.48 -8.44 -4.87
CA ASP A 100 -1.44 -8.49 -5.97
C ASP A 100 -1.91 -7.07 -6.33
N PHE A 101 -2.24 -6.86 -7.61
CA PHE A 101 -2.93 -5.64 -8.04
C PHE A 101 -4.43 -5.82 -7.80
N ILE A 102 -5.03 -4.92 -7.03
CA ILE A 102 -6.47 -4.95 -6.74
C ILE A 102 -7.14 -3.86 -7.57
N LEU A 103 -8.11 -4.26 -8.38
CA LEU A 103 -8.97 -3.37 -9.14
C LEU A 103 -10.38 -3.39 -8.54
N ALA A 104 -10.87 -2.22 -8.15
CA ALA A 104 -12.20 -2.01 -7.62
C ALA A 104 -13.07 -1.23 -8.62
N GLY A 105 -14.36 -1.56 -8.64
CA GLY A 105 -15.33 -0.93 -9.54
C GLY A 105 -16.77 -1.13 -9.09
N MET A 106 -17.71 -0.60 -9.86
CA MET A 106 -19.15 -0.61 -9.54
C MET A 106 -19.81 -2.00 -9.56
N GLY A 107 -19.26 -2.96 -10.30
CA GLY A 107 -19.84 -4.29 -10.44
C GLY A 107 -18.99 -5.21 -11.32
N GLN A 108 -19.30 -6.51 -11.34
CA GLN A 108 -18.52 -7.50 -12.09
C GLN A 108 -18.44 -7.18 -13.59
N GLN A 109 -19.57 -6.87 -14.23
CA GLN A 109 -19.60 -6.53 -15.66
C GLN A 109 -18.75 -5.29 -15.98
N HIS A 110 -18.73 -4.32 -15.06
CA HIS A 110 -17.89 -3.13 -15.21
C HIS A 110 -16.40 -3.53 -15.25
N ILE A 111 -15.96 -4.34 -14.29
CA ILE A 111 -14.58 -4.85 -14.22
C ILE A 111 -14.21 -5.67 -15.46
N GLU A 112 -15.10 -6.55 -15.93
CA GLU A 112 -14.86 -7.36 -17.14
C GLU A 112 -14.65 -6.48 -18.39
N ILE A 113 -15.44 -5.41 -18.54
CA ILE A 113 -15.28 -4.44 -19.63
C ILE A 113 -13.94 -3.71 -19.53
N ILE A 114 -13.53 -3.33 -18.31
CA ILE A 114 -12.24 -2.65 -18.08
C ILE A 114 -11.07 -3.57 -18.45
N VAL A 115 -11.11 -4.84 -18.05
CA VAL A 115 -10.09 -5.84 -18.42
C VAL A 115 -10.03 -6.05 -19.93
N GLU A 116 -11.18 -6.16 -20.60
CA GLU A 116 -11.22 -6.29 -22.06
C GLU A 116 -10.69 -5.03 -22.77
N LYS A 117 -11.02 -3.84 -22.27
CA LYS A 117 -10.43 -2.58 -22.75
C LYS A 117 -8.92 -2.55 -22.53
N LEU A 118 -8.44 -3.09 -21.41
CA LEU A 118 -7.03 -3.07 -21.03
C LEU A 118 -6.22 -3.93 -22.01
N LYS A 119 -6.76 -5.11 -22.34
CA LYS A 119 -6.25 -5.97 -23.39
C LYS A 119 -6.25 -5.29 -24.77
N ARG A 120 -7.38 -4.69 -25.18
CA ARG A 120 -7.53 -4.10 -26.53
C ARG A 120 -6.69 -2.83 -26.75
N LYS A 121 -6.70 -1.89 -25.80
CA LYS A 121 -6.05 -0.58 -25.94
C LYS A 121 -4.56 -0.63 -25.56
N TYR A 122 -4.20 -1.39 -24.52
CA TYR A 122 -2.87 -1.35 -23.93
C TYR A 122 -2.10 -2.67 -24.07
N GLY A 123 -2.74 -3.71 -24.59
CA GLY A 123 -2.09 -5.01 -24.83
C GLY A 123 -1.57 -5.66 -23.55
N ALA A 124 -2.27 -5.44 -22.43
CA ALA A 124 -1.99 -6.10 -21.15
C ALA A 124 -3.09 -7.13 -20.88
N GLU A 125 -2.72 -8.40 -20.86
CA GLU A 125 -3.65 -9.50 -20.56
C GLU A 125 -3.59 -9.89 -19.08
N VAL A 126 -4.75 -9.88 -18.43
CA VAL A 126 -4.89 -10.20 -17.01
C VAL A 126 -6.00 -11.23 -16.78
N ILE A 127 -5.88 -11.98 -15.71
CA ILE A 127 -6.89 -12.93 -15.22
C ILE A 127 -7.49 -12.35 -13.94
N LEU A 128 -8.82 -12.37 -13.86
CA LEU A 128 -9.55 -11.97 -12.67
C LEU A 128 -9.52 -13.10 -11.64
N LYS A 129 -9.06 -12.79 -10.42
CA LYS A 129 -9.08 -13.66 -9.26
C LYS A 129 -9.81 -13.00 -8.10
N ALA A 130 -10.33 -13.82 -7.20
CA ALA A 130 -10.79 -13.32 -5.91
C ALA A 130 -9.58 -12.71 -5.17
N PRO A 131 -9.73 -11.52 -4.56
CA PRO A 131 -8.67 -10.94 -3.75
C PRO A 131 -8.32 -11.88 -2.59
N LYS A 132 -7.03 -12.09 -2.36
CA LYS A 132 -6.58 -12.89 -1.22
C LYS A 132 -6.82 -12.09 0.06
N VAL A 133 -7.28 -12.78 1.11
CA VAL A 133 -7.40 -12.17 2.44
C VAL A 133 -6.02 -12.19 3.10
N PRO A 134 -5.46 -11.04 3.50
CA PRO A 134 -4.24 -10.99 4.30
C PRO A 134 -4.54 -11.50 5.71
N TYR A 135 -4.34 -12.80 5.92
CA TYR A 135 -4.44 -13.40 7.25
C TYR A 135 -3.35 -12.84 8.16
N LYS A 136 -3.64 -12.77 9.46
CA LYS A 136 -2.68 -12.35 10.49
C LYS A 136 -2.58 -13.41 11.56
N GLU A 137 -1.43 -13.49 12.20
CA GLU A 137 -1.17 -14.43 13.29
C GLU A 137 -1.27 -13.74 14.65
N THR A 138 -1.71 -14.48 15.66
CA THR A 138 -1.68 -14.04 17.05
C THR A 138 -1.56 -15.24 17.97
N ILE A 139 -1.21 -14.99 19.23
CA ILE A 139 -1.05 -16.03 20.25
C ILE A 139 -2.28 -16.06 21.18
N ARG A 140 -2.48 -17.19 21.88
CA ARG A 140 -3.56 -17.34 22.87
C ARG A 140 -3.07 -17.40 24.31
N GLY A 141 -1.80 -17.75 24.51
CA GLY A 141 -1.19 -17.90 25.81
C GLY A 141 0.07 -17.05 25.93
N SER A 142 0.45 -16.75 27.16
CA SER A 142 1.69 -16.05 27.48
C SER A 142 2.86 -17.02 27.59
N ALA A 143 4.04 -16.64 27.10
CA ALA A 143 5.27 -17.41 27.25
C ALA A 143 6.46 -16.48 27.52
N SER A 144 7.50 -17.02 28.16
CA SER A 144 8.75 -16.30 28.40
C SER A 144 9.92 -17.11 27.86
N ALA A 145 10.88 -16.44 27.23
CA ALA A 145 12.06 -17.07 26.66
C ALA A 145 13.30 -16.18 26.78
N GLN A 146 14.47 -16.83 26.80
CA GLN A 146 15.77 -16.18 26.70
C GLN A 146 16.26 -16.24 25.26
N GLY A 147 16.61 -15.09 24.71
CA GLY A 147 17.32 -14.96 23.45
C GLY A 147 18.74 -14.44 23.70
N ARG A 148 19.75 -15.25 23.37
CA ARG A 148 21.16 -14.94 23.64
C ARG A 148 22.03 -15.13 22.41
N LEU A 149 22.74 -14.08 22.03
CA LEU A 149 23.79 -14.09 21.03
C LEU A 149 25.16 -13.93 21.71
N LYS A 150 26.02 -14.94 21.59
CA LYS A 150 27.43 -14.86 21.96
C LYS A 150 28.28 -15.39 20.82
N LYS A 151 28.92 -14.48 20.08
CA LYS A 151 29.84 -14.84 18.99
C LYS A 151 31.17 -14.12 19.17
N GLN A 152 32.24 -14.90 19.09
CA GLN A 152 33.61 -14.42 19.14
C GLN A 152 34.37 -15.03 17.96
N THR A 153 34.15 -14.47 16.77
CA THR A 153 35.02 -14.68 15.60
C THR A 153 36.12 -13.62 15.66
N GLY A 154 37.34 -13.90 15.18
CA GLY A 154 38.59 -13.12 15.41
C GLY A 154 38.64 -11.62 15.08
N GLY A 155 37.50 -10.94 14.88
CA GLY A 155 37.31 -9.49 14.98
C GLY A 155 36.51 -9.08 16.23
N ARG A 156 35.70 -8.02 16.12
CA ARG A 156 34.89 -7.47 17.22
C ARG A 156 33.85 -8.50 17.68
N GLY A 157 33.81 -8.80 18.98
CA GLY A 157 32.83 -9.72 19.55
C GLY A 157 31.40 -9.19 19.42
N GLN A 158 30.44 -10.12 19.46
CA GLN A 158 29.02 -9.80 19.50
C GLN A 158 28.38 -10.46 20.72
N PHE A 159 27.82 -9.64 21.59
CA PHE A 159 27.11 -10.08 22.79
C PHE A 159 25.76 -9.36 22.93
N GLY A 160 24.69 -10.13 23.04
CA GLY A 160 23.36 -9.64 23.38
C GLY A 160 22.60 -10.73 24.10
N ASP A 161 21.91 -10.39 25.18
CA ASP A 161 21.13 -11.34 25.97
C ASP A 161 19.87 -10.64 26.46
N THR A 162 18.71 -11.19 26.08
CA THR A 162 17.40 -10.61 26.36
C THR A 162 16.46 -11.67 26.87
N TRP A 163 15.67 -11.32 27.88
CA TRP A 163 14.57 -12.12 28.37
C TRP A 163 13.27 -11.42 28.05
N LEU A 164 12.50 -12.05 27.18
CA LEU A 164 11.24 -11.52 26.67
C LEU A 164 10.08 -12.36 27.22
N LYS A 165 9.02 -11.66 27.62
CA LYS A 165 7.72 -12.25 27.90
C LYS A 165 6.74 -11.77 26.84
N VAL A 166 6.12 -12.70 26.14
CA VAL A 166 5.20 -12.44 25.05
C VAL A 166 3.80 -12.81 25.53
N GLU A 167 2.84 -11.88 25.43
CA GLU A 167 1.48 -12.04 25.93
C GLU A 167 0.45 -11.58 24.89
N PRO A 168 -0.73 -12.22 24.79
CA PRO A 168 -1.76 -11.79 23.88
C PRO A 168 -2.40 -10.46 24.33
N LEU A 169 -2.78 -9.64 23.36
CA LEU A 169 -3.63 -8.47 23.55
C LEU A 169 -5.04 -8.73 22.99
N PRO A 170 -6.04 -7.96 23.44
CA PRO A 170 -7.35 -7.95 22.79
C PRO A 170 -7.25 -7.62 21.30
N PRO A 171 -8.14 -8.16 20.45
CA PRO A 171 -8.15 -7.89 19.02
C PRO A 171 -8.18 -6.39 18.69
N GLY A 172 -7.34 -5.98 17.74
CA GLY A 172 -7.24 -4.58 17.28
C GLY A 172 -6.39 -3.66 18.15
N LYS A 173 -5.65 -4.21 19.12
CA LYS A 173 -4.67 -3.46 19.93
C LYS A 173 -3.31 -3.34 19.26
N GLY A 174 -3.01 -4.18 18.27
CA GLY A 174 -1.77 -4.12 17.50
C GLY A 174 -0.58 -4.65 18.29
N PHE A 175 0.49 -3.86 18.37
CA PHE A 175 1.73 -4.26 19.04
C PHE A 175 2.08 -3.30 20.17
N GLU A 176 2.41 -3.86 21.33
CA GLU A 176 2.85 -3.11 22.51
C GLU A 176 4.21 -3.64 22.98
N PHE A 177 5.20 -2.76 23.11
CA PHE A 177 6.49 -3.08 23.70
C PHE A 177 6.58 -2.45 25.10
N VAL A 178 6.92 -3.25 26.11
CA VAL A 178 7.04 -2.81 27.50
C VAL A 178 8.46 -3.04 27.99
N ASP A 179 9.12 -1.96 28.39
CA ASP A 179 10.41 -2.01 29.08
C ASP A 179 10.19 -2.16 30.59
N GLN A 180 10.61 -3.29 31.15
CA GLN A 180 10.65 -3.59 32.58
C GLN A 180 12.08 -3.84 33.10
N ILE A 181 13.10 -3.40 32.37
CA ILE A 181 14.49 -3.56 32.81
C ILE A 181 14.75 -2.78 34.09
N VAL A 182 15.19 -3.49 35.12
CA VAL A 182 15.60 -2.94 36.43
C VAL A 182 17.11 -3.03 36.61
N GLY A 183 17.68 -2.13 37.41
CA GLY A 183 19.10 -2.19 37.81
C GLY A 183 20.14 -1.97 36.69
N GLY A 184 19.72 -1.65 35.47
CA GLY A 184 20.63 -1.42 34.35
C GLY A 184 21.19 -2.70 33.72
N ALA A 185 20.49 -3.84 33.86
CA ALA A 185 20.86 -5.12 33.27
C ALA A 185 21.07 -5.06 31.73
N ILE A 186 20.35 -4.15 31.07
CA ILE A 186 20.61 -3.71 29.69
C ILE A 186 20.67 -2.18 29.69
N PRO A 187 21.73 -1.56 29.16
CA PRO A 187 21.80 -0.12 28.96
C PRO A 187 20.65 0.41 28.08
N ARG A 188 20.04 1.52 28.49
CA ARG A 188 18.85 2.10 27.84
C ARG A 188 19.02 2.40 26.34
N ASN A 189 20.25 2.65 25.89
CA ASN A 189 20.57 2.87 24.49
C ASN A 189 20.36 1.62 23.61
N TYR A 190 20.40 0.41 24.17
CA TYR A 190 20.18 -0.83 23.42
C TYR A 190 18.72 -1.27 23.35
N ILE A 191 17.85 -0.74 24.22
CA ILE A 191 16.43 -1.12 24.29
C ILE A 191 15.68 -0.85 22.96
N PRO A 192 15.88 0.28 22.26
CA PRO A 192 15.27 0.49 20.94
C PRO A 192 15.69 -0.55 19.90
N ALA A 193 16.90 -1.11 20.03
CA ALA A 193 17.38 -2.14 19.13
C ALA A 193 16.70 -3.50 19.39
N VAL A 194 16.43 -3.82 20.66
CA VAL A 194 15.61 -4.97 21.06
C VAL A 194 14.20 -4.83 20.50
N GLU A 195 13.53 -3.70 20.73
CA GLU A 195 12.18 -3.46 20.19
C GLU A 195 12.15 -3.61 18.66
N LYS A 196 13.16 -3.08 17.97
CA LYS A 196 13.28 -3.22 16.51
C LYS A 196 13.43 -4.69 16.08
N GLY A 197 14.21 -5.48 16.82
CA GLY A 197 14.36 -6.92 16.59
C GLY A 197 13.02 -7.65 16.71
N VAL A 198 12.28 -7.38 17.79
CA VAL A 198 10.93 -7.91 18.01
C VAL A 198 9.98 -7.54 16.86
N ARG A 199 9.94 -6.26 16.46
CA ARG A 199 9.08 -5.80 15.35
C ARG A 199 9.40 -6.48 14.02
N GLU A 200 10.68 -6.72 13.74
CA GLU A 200 11.09 -7.42 12.53
C GLU A 200 10.72 -8.91 12.59
N ALA A 201 10.91 -9.57 13.74
CA ALA A 201 10.51 -10.95 13.95
C ALA A 201 8.98 -11.14 13.80
N MET A 202 8.19 -10.16 14.26
CA MET A 202 6.74 -10.15 14.10
C MET A 202 6.27 -9.98 12.64
N GLY A 203 7.16 -9.62 11.71
CA GLY A 203 6.83 -9.53 10.28
C GLY A 203 6.52 -10.89 9.65
N GLY A 204 7.00 -11.99 10.25
CA GLY A 204 6.75 -13.35 9.78
C GLY A 204 6.44 -14.30 10.93
N GLY A 205 5.16 -14.60 11.12
CA GLY A 205 4.66 -15.50 12.15
C GLY A 205 5.12 -16.94 11.96
N TYR A 206 5.07 -17.71 13.05
CA TYR A 206 5.62 -19.06 13.09
C TYR A 206 4.77 -20.08 12.31
N LEU A 207 3.45 -19.89 12.21
CA LEU A 207 2.56 -20.89 11.63
C LEU A 207 2.56 -20.88 10.10
N ALA A 208 2.37 -19.71 9.50
CA ALA A 208 2.22 -19.54 8.05
C ALA A 208 3.03 -18.36 7.50
N GLY A 209 3.85 -17.71 8.33
CA GLY A 209 4.68 -16.58 7.91
C GLY A 209 3.91 -15.27 7.80
N TYR A 210 2.68 -15.18 8.33
CA TYR A 210 1.89 -13.95 8.28
C TYR A 210 2.30 -12.99 9.39
N GLN A 211 2.04 -11.70 9.18
CA GLN A 211 2.33 -10.68 10.19
C GLN A 211 1.62 -11.03 11.52
N MET A 212 2.38 -10.98 12.60
CA MET A 212 1.85 -11.14 13.95
C MET A 212 1.22 -9.84 14.45
N VAL A 213 0.04 -9.93 15.06
CA VAL A 213 -0.72 -8.81 15.63
C VAL A 213 -1.31 -9.15 16.99
N ASP A 214 -1.72 -8.12 17.71
CA ASP A 214 -2.35 -8.22 19.03
C ASP A 214 -1.46 -8.95 20.04
N VAL A 215 -0.21 -8.50 20.15
CA VAL A 215 0.80 -9.06 21.05
C VAL A 215 1.49 -7.95 21.83
N ARG A 216 1.65 -8.19 23.13
CA ARG A 216 2.51 -7.41 24.01
C ARG A 216 3.82 -8.16 24.24
N VAL A 217 4.95 -7.49 24.03
CA VAL A 217 6.27 -8.02 24.34
C VAL A 217 6.89 -7.20 25.45
N THR A 218 7.18 -7.85 26.57
CA THR A 218 7.80 -7.25 27.75
C THR A 218 9.25 -7.71 27.85
N LEU A 219 10.17 -6.76 27.77
CA LEU A 219 11.59 -6.98 28.08
C LEU A 219 11.78 -6.80 29.58
N TYR A 220 12.07 -7.88 30.31
CA TYR A 220 12.12 -7.84 31.78
C TYR A 220 13.50 -8.14 32.37
N ASP A 221 14.39 -8.79 31.62
CA ASP A 221 15.76 -9.09 32.07
C ASP A 221 16.71 -9.24 30.87
N GLY A 222 18.00 -9.33 31.15
CA GLY A 222 19.04 -9.52 30.14
C GLY A 222 20.44 -9.30 30.69
N SER A 223 21.42 -9.35 29.79
CA SER A 223 22.79 -9.03 30.14
C SER A 223 23.52 -8.37 28.98
N TYR A 224 24.54 -7.58 29.29
CA TYR A 224 25.40 -6.94 28.32
C TYR A 224 26.89 -7.16 28.67
N HIS A 225 27.76 -6.91 27.70
CA HIS A 225 29.20 -6.94 27.86
C HIS A 225 29.77 -5.60 27.37
N ASP A 226 30.60 -4.94 28.18
CA ASP A 226 31.03 -3.55 27.94
C ASP A 226 31.68 -3.32 26.57
N VAL A 227 32.37 -4.33 26.04
CA VAL A 227 33.14 -4.22 24.79
C VAL A 227 32.45 -4.91 23.60
N ASP A 228 31.72 -6.00 23.87
CA ASP A 228 31.19 -6.87 22.82
C ASP A 228 29.70 -6.63 22.53
N SER A 229 29.01 -5.87 23.38
CA SER A 229 27.61 -5.52 23.14
C SER A 229 27.43 -4.44 22.08
N SER A 230 26.38 -4.62 21.28
CA SER A 230 26.02 -3.69 20.23
C SER A 230 24.53 -3.76 19.90
N ASP A 231 24.00 -2.69 19.32
CA ASP A 231 22.60 -2.62 18.87
C ASP A 231 22.23 -3.82 17.99
N MET A 232 23.11 -4.20 17.05
CA MET A 232 22.88 -5.35 16.18
C MET A 232 22.83 -6.67 16.97
N ALA A 233 23.67 -6.83 18.00
CA ALA A 233 23.68 -8.04 18.82
C ALA A 233 22.39 -8.18 19.64
N PHE A 234 21.90 -7.07 20.22
CA PHE A 234 20.63 -7.05 20.94
C PHE A 234 19.42 -7.21 20.03
N LYS A 235 19.48 -6.67 18.81
CA LYS A 235 18.45 -6.86 17.79
C LYS A 235 18.32 -8.33 17.35
N ILE A 236 19.44 -9.06 17.22
CA ILE A 236 19.45 -10.48 16.85
C ILE A 236 19.06 -11.38 18.02
N ALA A 237 19.40 -10.95 19.25
CA ALA A 237 19.05 -11.68 20.46
C ALA A 237 17.54 -11.61 20.77
N ALA A 238 16.87 -10.54 20.36
CA ALA A 238 15.43 -10.30 20.50
C ALA A 238 14.61 -11.12 19.49
#